data_AF-A0A519JL34-F1
#
_entry.id   AF-A0A519JL34-F1
#
_cell.length_a   1.000
_cell.length_b   1.000
_cell.length_c   1.000
_cell.angle_alpha   90.00
_cell.angle_beta   90.00
_cell.angle_gamma   90.00
#
_symmetry.space_group_name_H-M   'P 1'
#
loop_
_entity.id
_entity.type
_entity.pdbx_description
1 polymer ?
#
loop_
_entity_poly.entity_id
_entity_poly.type
_entity_poly.pdbx_seq_one_letter_code
_entity_poly.pdbx_strand_id
1 'polypeptide(L)'
;MITELIDYRSIPRVSNSDLTRLKEECLGYTSPGRLVPQRAMQFGRAFHSHLLEPERIGGIIEQLLPDMKPVESGRVEHLTEQVRRDSFCNRYLRKSERERVVLFTDPITELGCKARLDMVYTSPKRRSALILDFK
;
A
#
# COMPACT_ATOMS: atom_id res chain seq x y z
N MET A 1 8.22 -8.13 -21.96
CA MET A 1 6.78 -8.43 -21.84
C MET A 1 6.13 -7.24 -21.18
N ILE A 2 5.20 -6.62 -21.90
CA ILE A 2 4.43 -5.46 -21.48
C ILE A 2 3.57 -5.93 -20.29
N THR A 3 3.98 -5.65 -19.06
CA THR A 3 3.05 -5.65 -17.94
C THR A 3 2.18 -4.42 -18.15
N GLU A 4 1.10 -4.58 -18.90
CA GLU A 4 -0.02 -3.66 -18.77
C GLU A 4 -0.29 -3.54 -17.27
N LEU A 5 -0.37 -2.29 -16.80
CA LEU A 5 -0.69 -1.95 -15.43
C LEU A 5 -2.13 -2.40 -15.18
N ILE A 6 -2.33 -3.71 -14.93
CA ILE A 6 -3.61 -4.23 -14.47
C ILE A 6 -3.93 -3.43 -13.21
N ASP A 7 -5.00 -2.64 -13.28
CA ASP A 7 -5.49 -1.93 -12.12
C ASP A 7 -5.83 -2.98 -11.06
N TYR A 8 -5.08 -2.99 -9.96
CA TYR A 8 -5.30 -3.94 -8.88
C TYR A 8 -6.72 -3.88 -8.33
N ARG A 9 -7.36 -2.70 -8.38
CA ARG A 9 -8.74 -2.55 -7.95
C ARG A 9 -9.72 -3.28 -8.87
N SER A 10 -9.42 -3.38 -10.16
CA SER A 10 -10.28 -4.07 -11.13
C SER A 10 -10.16 -5.60 -11.12
N ILE A 11 -9.13 -6.16 -10.48
CA ILE A 11 -8.97 -7.63 -10.37
C ILE A 11 -10.16 -8.24 -9.61
N PRO A 12 -10.92 -9.19 -10.20
CA PRO A 12 -12.13 -9.77 -9.59
C PRO A 12 -11.77 -10.85 -8.56
N ARG A 13 -11.13 -10.45 -7.45
CA ARG A 13 -10.72 -11.30 -6.33
C ARG A 13 -10.87 -10.55 -5.02
N VAL A 14 -11.04 -11.30 -3.93
CA VAL A 14 -11.28 -10.77 -2.58
C VAL A 14 -9.98 -10.26 -1.96
N SER A 15 -9.96 -9.01 -1.50
CA SER A 15 -8.84 -8.43 -0.74
C SER A 15 -9.12 -8.36 0.76
N ASN A 16 -8.08 -8.14 1.57
CA ASN A 16 -8.24 -7.90 3.01
C ASN A 16 -9.16 -6.70 3.33
N SER A 17 -9.14 -5.66 2.48
CA SER A 17 -10.04 -4.51 2.63
C SER A 17 -11.50 -4.88 2.36
N ASP A 18 -11.77 -5.80 1.41
CA ASP A 18 -13.13 -6.29 1.16
C ASP A 18 -13.64 -7.10 2.35
N LEU A 19 -12.80 -7.98 2.91
CA LEU A 19 -13.13 -8.75 4.12
C LEU A 19 -13.34 -7.85 5.34
N THR A 20 -12.54 -6.79 5.49
CA THR A 20 -12.70 -5.82 6.58
C THR A 20 -14.03 -5.08 6.45
N ARG A 21 -14.39 -4.64 5.23
CA ARG A 21 -15.68 -3.99 4.96
C ARG A 21 -16.85 -4.92 5.27
N LEU A 22 -16.81 -6.16 4.76
CA LEU A 22 -17.84 -7.16 5.04
C LEU A 22 -18.01 -7.40 6.54
N LYS A 23 -16.90 -7.58 7.26
CA LYS A 23 -16.91 -7.73 8.73
C LYS A 23 -17.57 -6.54 9.42
N GLU A 24 -17.24 -5.31 9.02
CA GLU A 24 -17.82 -4.09 9.60
C GLU A 24 -19.32 -3.96 9.31
N GLU A 25 -19.75 -4.31 8.10
CA GLU A 25 -21.17 -4.38 7.71
C GLU A 25 -21.93 -5.42 8.55
N CYS A 26 -21.40 -6.64 8.65
CA CYS A 26 -22.01 -7.72 9.43
C CYS A 26 -22.12 -7.41 10.93
N LEU A 27 -21.19 -6.64 11.48
CA LEU A 27 -21.17 -6.27 12.90
C LEU A 27 -21.93 -4.96 13.19
N GLY A 28 -22.52 -4.32 12.18
CA GLY A 28 -23.23 -3.05 12.33
C GLY A 28 -22.31 -1.88 12.67
N TYR A 29 -21.01 -1.97 12.38
CA TYR A 29 -20.03 -0.91 12.64
C TYR A 29 -20.04 0.21 11.58
N THR A 30 -20.98 0.19 10.63
CA THR A 30 -21.20 1.22 9.61
C THR A 30 -21.68 2.58 10.17
N SER A 31 -21.54 2.79 11.49
CA SER A 31 -21.81 4.06 12.15
C SER A 31 -20.87 5.17 11.63
N PRO A 32 -21.37 6.39 11.34
CA PRO A 32 -20.59 7.50 10.78
C PRO A 32 -19.35 7.94 11.58
N GLY A 33 -19.25 7.54 12.86
CA GLY A 33 -18.20 8.00 13.78
C GLY A 33 -16.87 7.23 13.74
N ARG A 34 -16.77 6.14 12.96
CA ARG A 34 -15.55 5.29 12.90
C ARG A 34 -14.78 5.35 11.59
N LEU A 35 -15.23 6.19 10.65
CA LEU A 35 -14.54 6.40 9.39
C LEU A 35 -13.18 7.05 9.68
N VAL A 36 -12.09 6.40 9.25
CA VAL A 36 -10.78 7.06 9.19
C VAL A 36 -10.97 8.37 8.43
N PRO A 37 -10.57 9.53 8.97
CA PRO A 37 -10.77 10.80 8.30
C PRO A 37 -10.25 10.71 6.86
N GLN A 38 -11.06 11.13 5.89
CA GLN A 38 -10.73 11.03 4.46
C GLN A 38 -9.35 11.64 4.17
N ARG A 39 -9.00 12.73 4.87
CA ARG A 39 -7.68 13.36 4.82
C ARG A 39 -6.54 12.45 5.28
N ALA A 40 -6.72 11.68 6.36
CA ALA A 40 -5.70 10.74 6.83
C ALA A 40 -5.47 9.61 5.81
N MET A 41 -6.55 9.10 5.20
CA MET A 41 -6.43 8.11 4.11
C MET A 41 -5.73 8.68 2.87
N GLN A 42 -6.06 9.91 2.47
CA GLN A 42 -5.41 10.59 1.34
C GLN A 42 -3.92 10.82 1.60
N PHE A 43 -3.58 11.35 2.78
CA PHE A 43 -2.19 11.55 3.19
C PHE A 43 -1.39 10.25 3.20
N GLY A 44 -1.96 9.18 3.80
CA GLY A 44 -1.32 7.86 3.83
C GLY A 44 -1.05 7.32 2.43
N ARG A 45 -2.01 7.43 1.50
CA ARG A 45 -1.81 7.03 0.10
C ARG A 45 -0.68 7.80 -0.58
N ALA A 46 -0.60 9.11 -0.33
CA ALA A 46 0.42 9.95 -0.91
C ALA A 46 1.82 9.62 -0.39
N PHE A 47 1.94 9.47 0.94
CA PHE A 47 3.17 9.03 1.58
C PHE A 47 3.63 7.68 1.04
N HIS A 48 2.72 6.71 0.97
CA HIS A 48 3.00 5.36 0.51
C HIS A 48 3.47 5.32 -0.95
N SER A 49 2.74 6.01 -1.83
CA SER A 49 3.11 6.19 -3.24
C SER A 49 4.50 6.82 -3.33
N HIS A 50 4.74 7.93 -2.63
CA HIS A 50 6.01 8.68 -2.69
C HIS A 50 7.22 7.85 -2.20
N LEU A 51 7.00 6.99 -1.21
CA LEU A 51 8.02 6.11 -0.67
C LEU A 51 8.35 4.95 -1.63
N LEU A 52 7.33 4.28 -2.15
CA LEU A 52 7.48 3.00 -2.86
C LEU A 52 7.60 3.15 -4.38
N GLU A 53 6.93 4.14 -4.95
CA GLU A 53 6.81 4.37 -6.39
C GLU A 53 7.34 5.75 -6.85
N PRO A 54 8.52 6.20 -6.40
CA PRO A 54 8.99 7.57 -6.64
C PRO A 54 9.11 7.92 -8.13
N GLU A 55 9.40 6.94 -9.00
CA GLU A 55 9.53 7.15 -10.45
C GLU A 55 8.19 7.36 -11.16
N ARG A 56 7.08 6.90 -10.57
CA ARG A 56 5.72 7.19 -11.09
C ARG A 56 5.27 8.61 -10.74
N ILE A 57 5.98 9.31 -9.84
CA ILE A 57 5.48 10.48 -9.12
C ILE A 57 6.12 11.80 -9.62
N GLY A 58 6.54 11.87 -10.87
CA GLY A 58 6.97 13.14 -11.50
C GLY A 58 5.86 14.19 -11.70
N GLY A 59 4.75 14.13 -10.94
CA GLY A 59 3.57 15.01 -11.07
C GLY A 59 2.30 14.51 -10.37
N ILE A 60 2.33 13.33 -9.74
CA ILE A 60 1.15 12.67 -9.18
C ILE A 60 0.77 13.18 -7.77
N ILE A 61 1.68 13.80 -6.99
CA ILE A 61 1.33 14.32 -5.66
C ILE A 61 0.21 15.37 -5.76
N GLU A 62 0.27 16.28 -6.75
CA GLU A 62 -0.78 17.25 -7.03
C GLU A 62 -2.10 16.57 -7.47
N GLN A 63 -2.04 15.43 -8.16
CA GLN A 63 -3.22 14.69 -8.62
C GLN A 63 -3.86 13.81 -7.53
N LEU A 64 -3.06 13.21 -6.65
CA LEU A 64 -3.55 12.40 -5.53
C LEU A 64 -4.11 13.28 -4.41
N LEU A 65 -3.70 14.54 -4.37
CA LEU A 65 -4.04 15.50 -3.32
C LEU A 65 -4.28 16.90 -3.91
N PRO A 66 -5.34 17.08 -4.73
CA PRO A 66 -5.63 18.35 -5.41
C PRO A 66 -5.86 19.52 -4.43
N ASP A 67 -6.26 19.22 -3.19
CA ASP A 67 -6.52 20.21 -2.13
C ASP A 67 -5.44 20.23 -1.02
N MET A 68 -4.28 19.58 -1.21
CA MET A 68 -3.25 19.56 -0.18
C MET A 68 -2.59 20.93 0.00
N LYS A 69 -2.45 21.34 1.26
CA LYS A 69 -1.64 22.53 1.55
C LYS A 69 -0.16 22.20 1.34
N PRO A 70 0.68 23.17 0.95
CA PRO A 70 2.14 22.98 0.83
C PRO A 70 2.79 22.37 2.09
N VAL A 71 2.23 22.67 3.27
CA VAL A 71 2.65 22.10 4.57
C VAL A 71 2.51 20.57 4.60
N GLU A 72 1.48 20.01 3.97
CA GLU A 72 1.25 18.57 3.95
C GLU A 72 2.20 17.87 2.96
N SER A 73 2.54 18.51 1.84
CA SER A 73 3.57 18.03 0.91
C SER A 73 4.94 17.95 1.57
N GLY A 74 5.35 19.02 2.26
CA GLY A 74 6.61 19.04 3.00
C GLY A 74 6.66 17.97 4.10
N ARG A 75 5.52 17.63 4.70
CA ARG A 75 5.43 16.51 5.66
C ARG A 75 5.60 15.15 5.00
N VAL A 76 5.01 14.91 3.83
CA VAL A 76 5.20 13.66 3.06
C VAL A 76 6.67 13.47 2.70
N GLU A 77 7.32 14.51 2.18
CA GLU A 77 8.75 14.51 1.84
C GLU A 77 9.61 14.22 3.07
N HIS A 78 9.36 14.94 4.16
CA HIS A 78 10.11 14.76 5.41
C HIS A 78 9.99 13.34 5.96
N LEU A 79 8.77 12.78 6.05
CA LEU A 79 8.56 11.42 6.53
C LEU A 79 9.24 10.39 5.61
N THR A 80 9.14 10.57 4.30
CA THR A 80 9.81 9.71 3.32
C THR A 80 11.33 9.73 3.54
N GLU A 81 11.90 10.92 3.78
CA GLU A 81 13.33 11.07 4.05
C GLU A 81 13.74 10.38 5.36
N GLN A 82 12.95 10.51 6.43
CA GLN A 82 13.24 9.80 7.69
C GLN A 82 13.28 8.29 7.49
N VAL A 83 12.32 7.72 6.76
CA VAL A 83 12.30 6.28 6.44
C VAL A 83 13.51 5.89 5.58
N ARG A 84 13.94 6.73 4.63
CA ARG A 84 15.13 6.48 3.80
C ARG A 84 16.45 6.62 4.56
N ARG A 85 16.47 7.37 5.67
CA ARG A 85 17.65 7.53 6.54
C ARG A 85 17.78 6.38 7.54
N ASP A 86 16.67 5.75 7.92
CA ASP A 86 16.72 4.55 8.77
C ASP A 86 17.47 3.40 8.08
N SER A 87 18.45 2.83 8.78
CA SER A 87 19.36 1.83 8.20
C SER A 87 18.65 0.52 7.83
N PHE A 88 17.65 0.12 8.63
CA PHE A 88 16.87 -1.07 8.38
C PHE A 88 15.95 -0.87 7.17
N CYS A 89 15.19 0.21 7.14
CA CYS A 89 14.29 0.54 6.05
C CYS A 89 15.04 0.75 4.73
N ASN A 90 16.10 1.57 4.73
CA ASN A 90 16.90 1.85 3.54
C ASN A 90 17.51 0.57 2.92
N ARG A 91 17.98 -0.36 3.77
CA ARG A 91 18.50 -1.64 3.31
C ARG A 91 17.46 -2.41 2.50
N TYR A 92 16.22 -2.47 2.98
CA TYR A 92 15.17 -3.24 2.30
C TYR A 92 14.53 -2.47 1.17
N LEU A 93 14.40 -1.14 1.25
CA LEU A 93 13.89 -0.30 0.16
C LEU A 93 14.65 -0.51 -1.15
N ARG A 94 15.95 -0.80 -1.07
CA ARG A 94 16.82 -1.08 -2.21
C ARG A 94 16.79 -2.53 -2.70
N LYS A 95 16.35 -3.47 -1.86
CA LYS A 95 16.50 -4.92 -2.11
C LYS A 95 15.18 -5.64 -2.31
N SER A 96 14.07 -5.03 -1.94
CA SER A 96 12.74 -5.63 -2.04
C SER A 96 12.08 -5.32 -3.38
N GLU A 97 11.25 -6.25 -3.84
CA GLU A 97 10.18 -5.93 -4.78
C GLU A 97 9.16 -5.03 -4.08
N ARG A 98 8.62 -4.03 -4.78
CA ARG A 98 7.65 -3.08 -4.25
C ARG A 98 6.30 -3.26 -4.92
N GLU A 99 5.22 -2.96 -4.20
CA GLU A 99 3.84 -3.05 -4.71
C GLU A 99 3.51 -4.42 -5.36
N ARG A 100 4.05 -5.50 -4.78
CA ARG A 100 3.92 -6.85 -5.34
C ARG A 100 2.48 -7.32 -5.22
N VAL A 101 1.84 -7.58 -6.36
CA VAL A 101 0.53 -8.23 -6.40
C VAL A 101 0.68 -9.73 -6.25
N VAL A 102 -0.06 -10.32 -5.32
CA VAL A 102 -0.16 -11.76 -5.10
C VAL A 102 -1.60 -12.17 -5.28
N LEU A 103 -1.83 -13.13 -6.17
CA LEU A 103 -3.13 -13.77 -6.39
C LEU A 103 -3.03 -15.20 -5.88
N PHE A 104 -4.00 -15.62 -5.08
CA PHE A 104 -4.04 -16.97 -4.53
C PHE A 104 -5.49 -17.43 -4.38
N THR A 105 -5.67 -18.72 -4.15
CA THR A 105 -6.97 -19.29 -3.78
C THR A 105 -6.84 -19.78 -2.35
N ASP A 106 -7.73 -19.33 -1.47
CA ASP A 106 -7.77 -19.82 -0.11
C ASP A 106 -8.18 -21.31 -0.11
N PRO A 107 -7.40 -22.22 0.48
CA PRO A 107 -7.64 -23.66 0.35
C PRO A 107 -8.85 -24.16 1.15
N ILE A 108 -9.39 -23.36 2.07
CA ILE A 108 -10.52 -23.75 2.92
C ILE A 108 -11.84 -23.30 2.31
N THR A 109 -11.89 -22.06 1.83
CA THR A 109 -13.11 -21.43 1.27
C THR A 109 -13.16 -21.48 -0.24
N GLU A 110 -12.06 -21.88 -0.89
CA GLU A 110 -11.89 -21.88 -2.36
C GLU A 110 -12.04 -20.50 -3.02
N LEU A 111 -12.04 -19.43 -2.22
CA LEU A 111 -12.18 -18.07 -2.71
C LEU A 111 -10.90 -17.61 -3.40
N GLY A 112 -11.07 -16.98 -4.58
CA GLY A 112 -10.00 -16.26 -5.24
C GLY A 112 -9.66 -14.99 -4.46
N CYS A 113 -8.47 -14.95 -3.85
CA CYS A 113 -7.97 -13.83 -3.05
C CYS A 113 -6.88 -13.05 -3.77
N LYS A 114 -6.74 -11.78 -3.40
CA LYS A 114 -5.68 -10.88 -3.86
C LYS A 114 -5.09 -10.08 -2.70
N ALA A 115 -3.80 -9.83 -2.79
CA ALA A 115 -3.09 -8.89 -1.92
C ALA A 115 -2.12 -8.06 -2.75
N ARG A 116 -1.93 -6.80 -2.36
CA ARG A 116 -0.81 -5.98 -2.82
C ARG A 116 0.08 -5.71 -1.62
N LEU A 117 1.32 -6.14 -1.71
CA LEU A 117 2.31 -6.06 -0.64
C LEU A 117 3.25 -4.90 -0.92
N ASP A 118 3.39 -3.99 0.04
CA ASP A 118 4.22 -2.79 -0.10
C ASP A 118 5.65 -3.14 -0.46
N MET A 119 6.24 -4.08 0.29
CA MET A 119 7.60 -4.55 0.05
C MET A 119 7.76 -6.03 0.39
N VAL A 120 8.41 -6.76 -0.53
CA VAL A 120 8.75 -8.17 -0.36
C VAL A 120 10.24 -8.37 -0.61
N TYR A 121 10.97 -8.73 0.44
CA TYR A 121 12.37 -9.15 0.35
C TYR A 121 12.47 -10.67 0.49
N THR A 122 12.94 -11.34 -0.57
CA THR A 122 13.23 -12.79 -0.50
C THR A 122 14.72 -12.99 -0.24
N SER A 123 15.07 -13.64 0.86
CA SER A 123 16.48 -13.94 1.18
C SER A 123 17.02 -15.00 0.23
N PRO A 124 18.09 -14.70 -0.54
CA PRO A 124 18.69 -15.69 -1.45
C PRO A 124 19.27 -16.90 -0.69
N LYS A 125 19.69 -16.70 0.56
CA LYS A 125 20.39 -17.71 1.37
C LYS A 125 19.47 -18.55 2.24
N ARG A 126 18.37 -17.97 2.75
CA ARG A 126 17.53 -18.60 3.77
C ARG A 126 16.16 -19.08 3.28
N ARG A 127 15.85 -18.87 1.98
CA ARG A 127 14.52 -19.15 1.39
C ARG A 127 13.35 -18.59 2.21
N SER A 128 13.60 -17.54 3.00
CA SER A 128 12.62 -16.85 3.83
C SER A 128 12.27 -15.52 3.20
N ALA A 129 10.99 -15.14 3.24
CA ALA A 129 10.53 -13.82 2.84
C ALA A 129 10.34 -12.91 4.05
N LEU A 130 10.77 -11.66 3.93
CA LEU A 130 10.39 -10.56 4.81
C LEU A 130 9.38 -9.70 4.05
N ILE A 131 8.19 -9.53 4.63
CA ILE A 131 7.15 -8.65 4.12
C ILE A 131 7.09 -7.44 5.03
N LEU A 132 7.14 -6.26 4.44
CA LEU A 132 7.00 -4.99 5.14
C LEU A 132 5.75 -4.30 4.61
N ASP A 133 4.99 -3.68 5.50
CA ASP A 133 3.79 -2.90 5.20
C ASP A 133 3.89 -1.59 6.02
N PHE A 134 3.87 -0.45 5.33
CA PHE A 134 4.01 0.88 5.91
C PHE A 134 2.63 1.44 6.26
N LYS A 135 2.51 2.03 7.46
CA LYS A 135 1.27 2.58 8.01
C LYS A 135 1.46 3.99 8.54
#